data_AF-A0A3M5B3N9-F1
#
_entry.id   AF-A0A3M5B3N9-F1
#
_cell.length_a   1.000
_cell.length_b   1.000
_cell.length_c   1.000
_cell.angle_alpha   90.00
_cell.angle_beta   90.00
_cell.angle_gamma   90.00
#
_symmetry.space_group_name_H-M   'P 1'
#
loop_
_entity.id
_entity.type
_entity.pdbx_description
1 polymer ?
#
loop_
_entity_poly.entity_id
_entity_poly.type
_entity_poly.pdbx_seq_one_letter_code
_entity_poly.pdbx_strand_id
1 'polypeptide(L)'
;MKNPVSLATRIGLGFAAVVSLLILITAVGIQRVGFIDSTLEDVGDNAAKVQRYAINFRGSVHNRAIALRDAVLVNNDQDLALHLEEMTRLEKDYIDSAAPMDQLFSRPTVSAEERQLLRGIKEIEQQTLGSTKSVIALRRTGDIAGAQALLLSQTSGDYSEWLKRINALIDHEEASIRVQLDNVQATASQFRGLMLLATAFAVLLSIVLSVFIIRFVKKTLGAEPVEVAQAIRRLAAGDLSRQRHGRTENRVDSSLGNHHRGEDGCPRGQPIIHRAVGGFICQQYPDNGADP
;
A
#
# COMPACT_ATOMS: atom_id res chain seq x y z
N MET A 1 16.12 -18.70 -47.09
CA MET A 1 14.85 -19.43 -46.87
C MET A 1 14.55 -19.41 -45.37
N LYS A 2 13.48 -18.73 -44.92
CA LYS A 2 13.10 -18.74 -43.49
C LYS A 2 12.28 -20.00 -43.23
N ASN A 3 12.83 -20.96 -42.51
CA ASN A 3 12.10 -22.16 -42.10
C ASN A 3 10.84 -21.73 -41.31
N PRO A 4 9.63 -22.18 -41.66
CA PRO A 4 8.43 -21.83 -40.92
C PRO A 4 8.54 -22.41 -39.51
N VAL A 5 8.52 -21.54 -38.50
CA VAL A 5 8.55 -21.93 -37.08
C VAL A 5 7.40 -22.92 -36.82
N SER A 6 7.72 -24.09 -36.24
CA SER A 6 6.74 -25.15 -35.97
C SER A 6 5.63 -24.69 -35.02
N LEU A 7 4.45 -25.32 -35.11
CA LEU A 7 3.32 -25.04 -34.23
C LEU A 7 3.69 -25.21 -32.74
N ALA A 8 4.43 -26.27 -32.41
CA ALA A 8 4.88 -26.56 -31.05
C ALA A 8 5.79 -25.45 -30.51
N THR A 9 6.74 -24.96 -31.32
CA THR A 9 7.65 -23.88 -30.91
C THR A 9 6.91 -22.57 -30.62
N ARG A 10 5.84 -22.26 -31.38
CA ARG A 10 5.04 -21.04 -31.18
C ARG A 10 4.19 -21.13 -29.91
N ILE A 11 3.57 -22.28 -29.65
CA ILE A 11 2.82 -22.53 -28.41
C ILE A 11 3.79 -22.46 -27.21
N GLY A 12 4.97 -23.07 -27.33
CA GLY A 12 6.01 -23.02 -26.31
C GLY A 12 6.49 -21.59 -26.01
N LEU A 13 6.71 -20.76 -27.03
CA LEU A 13 7.08 -19.34 -26.85
C LEU A 13 5.98 -18.52 -26.17
N GLY A 14 4.72 -18.75 -26.52
CA GLY A 14 3.60 -18.06 -25.89
C GLY A 14 3.43 -18.43 -24.42
N PHE A 15 3.57 -19.72 -24.09
CA PHE A 15 3.55 -20.18 -22.71
C PHE A 15 4.77 -19.66 -21.92
N ALA A 16 5.97 -19.72 -22.51
CA ALA A 16 7.18 -19.19 -21.89
C ALA A 16 7.05 -17.68 -21.59
N ALA A 17 6.48 -16.90 -22.50
CA ALA A 17 6.25 -15.47 -22.28
C ALA A 17 5.33 -15.19 -21.09
N VAL A 18 4.23 -15.96 -20.94
CA VAL A 18 3.32 -15.83 -19.80
C VAL A 18 4.01 -16.24 -18.49
N VAL A 19 4.76 -17.35 -18.48
CA VAL A 19 5.51 -17.80 -17.30
C VAL A 19 6.59 -16.79 -16.91
N SER A 20 7.35 -16.25 -17.86
CA SER A 20 8.34 -15.20 -17.60
C SER A 20 7.71 -13.95 -17.02
N LEU A 21 6.54 -13.55 -17.53
CA LEU A 21 5.78 -12.43 -16.98
C LEU A 21 5.33 -12.70 -15.53
N LEU A 22 4.85 -13.89 -15.23
CA LEU A 22 4.49 -14.29 -13.86
C LEU A 22 5.69 -14.24 -12.92
N ILE A 23 6.84 -14.79 -13.33
CA ILE A 23 8.07 -14.75 -12.54
C ILE A 23 8.49 -13.30 -12.24
N LEU A 24 8.45 -12.43 -13.26
CA LEU A 24 8.81 -11.03 -13.10
C LEU A 24 7.87 -10.30 -12.12
N ILE A 25 6.56 -10.51 -12.24
CA ILE A 25 5.56 -9.91 -11.34
C ILE A 25 5.79 -10.39 -9.90
N THR A 26 6.02 -11.70 -9.70
CA THR A 26 6.30 -12.26 -8.38
C THR A 26 7.59 -11.69 -7.80
N ALA A 27 8.66 -11.56 -8.59
CA ALA A 27 9.92 -10.99 -8.12
C ALA A 27 9.76 -9.53 -7.66
N VAL A 28 9.06 -8.70 -8.44
CA VAL A 28 8.74 -7.32 -8.05
C VAL A 28 7.84 -7.30 -6.80
N GLY A 29 6.88 -8.21 -6.71
CA GLY A 29 6.01 -8.35 -5.54
C GLY A 29 6.79 -8.65 -4.27
N ILE A 30 7.71 -9.62 -4.30
CA ILE A 30 8.58 -9.95 -3.18
C ILE A 30 9.43 -8.75 -2.77
N GLN A 31 10.03 -8.03 -3.73
CA GLN A 31 10.83 -6.84 -3.43
C GLN A 31 10.02 -5.74 -2.73
N ARG A 32 8.80 -5.46 -3.23
CA ARG A 32 7.93 -4.40 -2.68
C ARG A 32 7.39 -4.78 -1.31
N VAL A 33 6.99 -6.03 -1.11
CA VAL A 33 6.53 -6.53 0.19
C VAL A 33 7.68 -6.54 1.20
N GLY A 34 8.89 -6.97 0.82
CA GLY A 34 10.05 -6.94 1.71
C GLY A 34 10.44 -5.53 2.16
N PHE A 35 10.30 -4.52 1.30
CA PHE A 35 10.47 -3.12 1.70
C PHE A 35 9.42 -2.66 2.72
N ILE A 36 8.15 -3.00 2.51
CA ILE A 36 7.07 -2.67 3.45
C ILE A 36 7.32 -3.34 4.80
N ASP A 37 7.63 -4.63 4.79
CA ASP A 37 7.86 -5.44 5.99
C ASP A 37 9.03 -4.89 6.81
N SER A 38 10.20 -4.70 6.19
CA SER A 38 11.38 -4.15 6.86
C SER A 38 11.19 -2.73 7.40
N THR A 39 10.43 -1.88 6.70
CA THR A 39 10.14 -0.52 7.19
C THR A 39 9.17 -0.55 8.38
N LEU A 40 8.15 -1.39 8.34
CA LEU A 40 7.21 -1.54 9.46
C LEU A 40 7.88 -2.16 10.69
N GLU A 41 8.78 -3.12 10.48
CA GLU A 41 9.62 -3.68 11.54
C GLU A 41 10.51 -2.60 12.16
N ASP A 42 11.21 -1.79 11.35
CA ASP A 42 12.05 -0.71 11.87
C ASP A 42 11.26 0.34 12.66
N VAL A 43 10.12 0.80 12.12
CA VAL A 43 9.22 1.73 12.83
C VAL A 43 8.72 1.13 14.14
N GLY A 44 8.27 -0.13 14.13
CA GLY A 44 7.68 -0.77 15.30
C GLY A 44 8.71 -1.13 16.38
N ASP A 45 9.81 -1.74 15.97
CA ASP A 45 10.80 -2.27 16.91
C ASP A 45 11.86 -1.28 17.35
N ASN A 46 12.03 -0.17 16.63
CA ASN A 46 13.04 0.84 16.92
C ASN A 46 12.41 2.21 17.17
N ALA A 47 11.95 2.90 16.12
CA ALA A 47 11.54 4.30 16.22
C ALA A 47 10.41 4.52 17.23
N ALA A 48 9.37 3.68 17.21
CA ALA A 48 8.27 3.76 18.17
C ALA A 48 8.72 3.51 19.63
N LYS A 49 9.72 2.64 19.84
CA LYS A 49 10.29 2.41 21.19
C LYS A 49 11.11 3.61 21.66
N VAL A 50 11.93 4.19 20.78
CA VAL A 50 12.66 5.42 21.08
C VAL A 50 11.69 6.54 21.46
N GLN A 51 10.67 6.79 20.63
CA GLN A 51 9.64 7.78 20.93
C GLN A 51 8.95 7.51 22.27
N ARG A 52 8.59 6.25 22.54
CA ARG A 52 7.95 5.87 23.81
C ARG A 52 8.84 6.15 25.02
N TYR A 53 10.12 5.80 24.96
CA TYR A 53 11.05 6.07 26.05
C TYR A 53 11.30 7.58 26.23
N ALA A 54 11.36 8.35 25.14
CA ALA A 54 11.46 9.82 25.22
C ALA A 54 10.20 10.45 25.85
N ILE A 55 9.00 9.92 25.56
CA ILE A 55 7.76 10.32 26.25
C ILE A 55 7.81 10.00 27.75
N ASN A 56 8.32 8.81 28.13
CA ASN A 56 8.51 8.46 29.54
C ASN A 56 9.51 9.40 30.23
N PHE A 57 10.61 9.76 29.57
CA PHE A 57 11.55 10.77 30.07
C PHE A 57 10.83 12.09 30.37
N ARG A 58 10.06 12.60 29.40
CA ARG A 58 9.31 13.84 29.56
C ARG A 58 8.36 13.77 30.76
N GLY A 59 7.62 12.66 30.89
CA GLY A 59 6.70 12.44 32.01
C GLY A 59 7.40 12.45 33.36
N SER A 60 8.50 11.71 33.50
CA SER A 60 9.29 11.68 34.74
C SER A 60 9.87 13.06 35.06
N VAL A 61 10.55 13.71 34.10
CA VAL A 61 11.18 15.02 34.31
C VAL A 61 10.16 16.08 34.70
N HIS A 62 8.99 16.08 34.07
CA HIS A 62 7.91 17.00 34.42
C HIS A 62 7.41 16.80 35.85
N ASN A 63 7.13 15.56 36.23
CA ASN A 63 6.64 15.25 37.56
C ASN A 63 7.72 15.50 38.64
N ARG A 64 9.00 15.31 38.32
CA ARG A 64 10.11 15.62 39.23
C ARG A 64 10.24 17.11 39.47
N ALA A 65 10.02 17.94 38.45
CA ALA A 65 9.98 19.40 38.62
C ALA A 65 8.86 19.82 39.59
N ILE A 66 7.68 19.20 39.48
CA ILE A 66 6.54 19.42 40.40
C ILE A 66 6.89 18.96 41.81
N ALA A 67 7.36 17.72 41.97
CA ALA A 67 7.71 17.15 43.27
C ALA A 67 8.82 17.95 43.97
N LEU A 68 9.83 18.41 43.23
CA LEU A 68 10.90 19.26 43.79
C LEU A 68 10.35 20.61 44.25
N ARG A 69 9.49 21.25 43.45
CA ARG A 69 8.83 22.50 43.84
C ARG A 69 8.03 22.29 45.12
N ASP A 70 7.22 21.25 45.18
CA ASP A 70 6.34 20.99 46.32
C ASP A 70 7.18 20.63 47.58
N ALA A 71 8.27 19.87 47.44
CA ALA A 71 9.24 19.62 48.50
C ALA A 71 9.85 20.91 49.10
N VAL A 72 10.05 21.94 48.26
CA VAL A 72 10.56 23.24 48.71
C VAL A 72 9.47 24.08 49.41
N LEU A 73 8.20 23.90 49.04
CA LEU A 73 7.08 24.72 49.53
C LEU A 73 6.41 24.19 50.81
N VAL A 74 6.50 22.89 51.09
CA VAL A 74 5.94 22.31 52.32
C VAL A 74 6.65 22.81 53.57
N ASN A 75 5.93 22.89 54.69
CA ASN A 75 6.44 23.48 55.94
C ASN A 75 6.79 22.46 57.04
N ASN A 76 6.63 21.17 56.78
CA ASN A 76 6.92 20.10 57.74
C ASN A 76 7.73 18.97 57.09
N ASP A 77 8.44 18.22 57.93
CA ASP A 77 9.38 17.19 57.48
C ASP A 77 8.68 15.93 56.96
N GLN A 78 7.44 15.67 57.40
CA GLN A 78 6.66 14.53 56.94
C GLN A 78 6.29 14.68 55.46
N ASP A 79 5.73 15.83 55.07
CA ASP A 79 5.37 16.11 53.67
C ASP A 79 6.62 16.25 52.79
N LEU A 80 7.71 16.80 53.34
CA LEU A 80 9.00 16.83 52.65
C LEU A 80 9.46 15.41 52.30
N ALA A 81 9.39 14.47 53.25
CA ALA A 81 9.78 13.09 53.01
C ALA A 81 8.94 12.44 51.89
N LEU A 82 7.63 12.69 51.86
CA LEU A 82 6.73 12.18 50.81
C LEU A 82 7.14 12.67 49.41
N HIS A 83 7.44 13.95 49.25
CA HIS A 83 7.86 14.48 47.96
C HIS A 83 9.26 13.98 47.55
N LEU A 84 10.17 13.78 48.49
CA LEU A 84 11.49 13.20 48.19
C LEU A 84 11.41 11.71 47.80
N GLU A 85 10.48 10.96 48.40
CA GLU A 85 10.19 9.59 48.01
C GLU A 85 9.58 9.53 46.60
N GLU A 86 8.63 10.42 46.30
CA GLU A 86 8.07 10.60 44.95
C GLU A 86 9.16 10.87 43.92
N MET A 87 10.09 11.79 44.20
CA MET A 87 11.22 12.07 43.32
C MET A 87 12.10 10.85 43.08
N THR A 88 12.32 10.03 44.11
CA THR A 88 13.12 8.80 44.00
C THR A 88 12.42 7.78 43.10
N ARG A 89 11.09 7.64 43.21
CA ARG A 89 10.31 6.77 42.32
C ARG A 89 10.38 7.24 40.87
N LEU A 90 10.18 8.55 40.63
CA LEU A 90 10.24 9.12 39.29
C LEU A 90 11.64 9.03 38.66
N GLU A 91 12.70 9.16 39.46
CA GLU A 91 14.08 8.90 39.02
C GLU A 91 14.24 7.44 38.57
N LYS A 92 13.69 6.48 39.31
CA LYS A 92 13.68 5.08 38.90
C LYS A 92 12.93 4.88 37.58
N ASP A 93 11.75 5.46 37.41
CA ASP A 93 10.97 5.37 36.16
C ASP A 93 11.75 5.93 34.95
N TYR A 94 12.53 7.00 35.18
CA TYR A 94 13.44 7.55 34.17
C TYR A 94 14.53 6.55 33.79
N ILE A 95 15.24 6.01 34.79
CA ILE A 95 16.35 5.06 34.60
C ILE A 95 15.88 3.77 33.91
N ASP A 96 14.71 3.26 34.29
CA ASP A 96 14.10 2.05 33.71
C ASP A 96 13.78 2.25 32.21
N SER A 97 13.58 3.49 31.76
CA SER A 97 13.45 3.84 30.34
C SER A 97 14.80 4.18 29.69
N ALA A 98 15.79 4.66 30.45
CA ALA A 98 17.08 5.10 29.93
C ALA A 98 17.98 3.93 29.50
N ALA A 99 17.99 2.84 30.27
CA ALA A 99 18.77 1.66 29.93
C ALA A 99 18.38 1.04 28.56
N PRO A 100 17.09 0.76 28.26
CA PRO A 100 16.71 0.25 26.94
C PRO A 100 16.87 1.30 25.84
N MET A 101 16.71 2.59 26.14
CA MET A 101 17.02 3.68 25.18
C MET A 101 18.48 3.60 24.73
N ASP A 102 19.42 3.49 25.66
CA ASP A 102 20.86 3.42 25.34
C ASP A 102 21.22 2.18 24.52
N GLN A 103 20.52 1.07 24.73
CA GLN A 103 20.67 -0.15 23.91
C GLN A 103 20.21 0.07 22.47
N LEU A 104 19.08 0.77 22.25
CA LEU A 104 18.63 1.12 20.90
C LEU A 104 19.64 2.04 20.22
N PHE A 105 20.21 3.01 20.95
CA PHE A 105 21.18 3.98 20.44
C PHE A 105 22.59 3.41 20.17
N SER A 106 22.87 2.20 20.68
CA SER A 106 24.11 1.48 20.41
C SER A 106 24.13 0.83 19.03
N ARG A 107 23.00 0.78 18.33
CA ARG A 107 22.88 0.19 16.99
C ARG A 107 23.50 1.09 15.91
N PRO A 108 24.02 0.53 14.81
CA PRO A 108 24.61 1.32 13.73
C PRO A 108 23.58 2.09 12.90
N THR A 109 22.29 1.71 12.96
CA THR A 109 21.20 2.32 12.19
C THR A 109 20.73 3.68 12.71
N VAL A 110 21.17 4.06 13.92
CA VAL A 110 20.77 5.30 14.60
C VAL A 110 21.42 6.50 13.93
N SER A 111 20.59 7.50 13.61
CA SER A 111 20.98 8.70 12.87
C SER A 111 21.93 9.59 13.67
N ALA A 112 22.71 10.42 12.98
CA ALA A 112 23.62 11.36 13.63
C ALA A 112 22.85 12.41 14.47
N GLU A 113 21.67 12.79 14.00
CA GLU A 113 20.78 13.76 14.65
C GLU A 113 20.17 13.18 15.93
N GLU A 114 19.63 11.96 15.89
CA GLU A 114 19.16 11.22 17.07
C GLU A 114 20.25 11.17 18.14
N ARG A 115 21.47 10.75 17.76
CA ARG A 115 22.61 10.68 18.69
C ARG A 115 22.95 12.04 19.30
N GLN A 116 22.85 13.11 18.51
CA GLN A 116 23.09 14.47 18.99
C GLN A 116 22.02 14.91 20.00
N LEU A 117 20.75 14.64 19.70
CA LEU A 117 19.62 14.96 20.57
C LEU A 117 19.73 14.21 21.91
N LEU A 118 20.01 12.90 21.89
CA LEU A 118 20.19 12.12 23.11
C LEU A 118 21.39 12.57 23.94
N ARG A 119 22.52 12.91 23.30
CA ARG A 119 23.67 13.50 24.01
C ARG A 119 23.27 14.81 24.70
N GLY A 120 22.56 15.68 23.99
CA GLY A 120 22.05 16.93 24.55
C GLY A 120 21.14 16.71 25.76
N ILE A 121 20.29 15.67 25.75
CA ILE A 121 19.45 15.28 26.90
C ILE A 121 20.32 14.84 28.09
N LYS A 122 21.35 14.02 27.86
CA LYS A 122 22.26 13.56 28.93
C LYS A 122 23.08 14.68 29.56
N GLU A 123 23.51 15.65 28.75
CA GLU A 123 24.25 16.82 29.25
C GLU A 123 23.40 17.67 30.19
N ILE A 124 22.18 18.01 29.79
CA ILE A 124 21.29 18.82 30.64
C ILE A 124 20.77 18.03 31.85
N GLU A 125 20.59 16.71 31.72
CA GLU A 125 20.29 15.82 32.85
C GLU A 125 21.35 15.98 33.94
N GLN A 126 22.63 15.82 33.61
CA GLN A 126 23.72 15.93 34.59
C GLN A 126 23.72 17.28 35.32
N GLN A 127 23.55 18.38 34.57
CA GLN A 127 23.45 19.73 35.15
C GLN A 127 22.25 19.86 36.09
N THR A 128 21.06 19.42 35.64
CA THR A 128 19.81 19.54 36.40
C THR A 128 19.84 18.69 37.68
N LEU A 129 20.42 17.49 37.62
CA LEU A 129 20.63 16.64 38.79
C LEU A 129 21.57 17.30 39.81
N GLY A 130 22.60 18.01 39.33
CA GLY A 130 23.50 18.79 40.18
C GLY A 130 22.76 19.88 40.95
N SER A 131 22.00 20.73 40.26
CA SER A 131 21.26 21.82 40.90
C SER A 131 20.12 21.30 41.79
N THR A 132 19.44 20.22 41.39
CA THR A 132 18.42 19.53 42.20
C THR A 132 18.98 19.04 43.54
N LYS A 133 20.17 18.41 43.54
CA LYS A 133 20.82 17.95 44.78
C LYS A 133 21.10 19.11 45.73
N SER A 134 21.57 20.25 45.21
CA SER A 134 21.81 21.45 46.01
C SER A 134 20.52 22.02 46.61
N VAL A 135 19.42 22.07 45.86
CA VAL A 135 18.10 22.49 46.38
C VAL A 135 17.63 21.58 47.52
N ILE A 136 17.72 20.27 47.33
CA ILE A 136 17.34 19.28 48.36
C ILE A 136 18.23 19.42 49.61
N ALA A 137 19.53 19.66 49.44
CA ALA A 137 20.45 19.85 50.55
C ALA A 137 20.07 21.08 51.40
N LEU A 138 19.84 22.23 50.76
CA LEU A 138 19.38 23.45 51.43
C LEU A 138 18.06 23.22 52.18
N ARG A 139 17.11 22.51 51.54
CA ARG A 139 15.82 22.21 52.15
C ARG A 139 15.96 21.33 53.39
N ARG A 140 16.87 20.33 53.37
CA ARG A 140 17.14 19.41 54.49
C ARG A 140 17.88 20.08 55.65
N THR A 141 18.68 21.12 55.39
CA THR A 141 19.34 21.89 56.44
C THR A 141 18.45 22.98 57.05
N GLY A 142 17.18 23.07 56.62
CA GLY A 142 16.21 24.07 57.10
C GLY A 142 16.32 25.43 56.40
N ASP A 143 17.19 25.58 55.41
CA ASP A 143 17.32 26.82 54.64
C ASP A 143 16.30 26.86 53.49
N ILE A 144 15.05 27.13 53.85
CA ILE A 144 13.93 27.18 52.90
C ILE A 144 14.09 28.37 51.95
N ALA A 145 14.54 29.53 52.43
CA ALA A 145 14.73 30.72 51.61
C ALA A 145 15.83 30.52 50.56
N GLY A 146 16.95 29.91 50.95
CA GLY A 146 18.03 29.54 50.03
C GLY A 146 17.57 28.49 49.00
N ALA A 147 16.82 27.47 49.44
CA ALA A 147 16.26 26.46 48.54
C ALA A 147 15.32 27.08 47.49
N GLN A 148 14.43 27.99 47.90
CA GLN A 148 13.54 28.73 47.01
C GLN A 148 14.30 29.61 46.02
N ALA A 149 15.30 30.35 46.50
CA ALA A 149 16.12 31.22 45.65
C ALA A 149 16.86 30.43 44.57
N LEU A 150 17.49 29.30 44.94
CA LEU A 150 18.19 28.45 43.98
C LEU A 150 17.22 27.77 42.99
N LEU A 151 16.07 27.31 43.50
CA LEU A 151 15.03 26.71 42.67
C LEU A 151 14.56 27.67 41.56
N LEU A 152 14.30 28.93 41.91
CA LEU A 152 13.78 29.94 40.98
C LEU A 152 14.84 30.51 40.05
N SER A 153 16.06 30.73 40.55
CA SER A 153 17.13 31.37 39.77
C SER A 153 17.82 30.44 38.78
N GLN A 154 17.84 29.12 39.06
CA GLN A 154 18.58 28.15 38.26
C GLN A 154 17.77 26.89 37.97
N THR A 155 17.37 26.13 38.99
CA THR A 155 16.89 24.75 38.81
C THR A 155 15.62 24.68 37.95
N SER A 156 14.70 25.63 38.08
CA SER A 156 13.49 25.69 37.24
C SER A 156 13.82 25.89 35.75
N GLY A 157 14.87 26.66 35.45
CA GLY A 157 15.39 26.84 34.09
C GLY A 157 16.02 25.56 33.55
N ASP A 158 16.80 24.86 34.38
CA ASP A 158 17.42 23.57 34.03
C ASP A 158 16.36 22.52 33.66
N TYR A 159 15.30 22.36 34.46
CA TYR A 159 14.19 21.45 34.15
C TYR A 159 13.44 21.83 32.87
N SER A 160 13.25 23.13 32.62
CA SER A 160 12.58 23.62 31.41
C SER A 160 13.39 23.32 30.15
N GLU A 161 14.71 23.54 30.20
CA GLU A 161 15.62 23.20 29.12
C GLU A 161 15.71 21.68 28.92
N TRP A 162 15.68 20.89 30.01
CA TRP A 162 15.65 19.43 29.90
C TRP A 162 14.40 18.93 29.17
N LEU A 163 13.21 19.42 29.54
CA LEU A 163 11.97 19.10 28.86
C LEU A 163 12.00 19.52 27.38
N LYS A 164 12.58 20.68 27.07
CA LYS A 164 12.73 21.15 25.69
C LYS A 164 13.61 20.23 24.86
N ARG A 165 14.74 19.77 25.40
CA ARG A 165 15.63 18.82 24.68
C ARG A 165 14.98 17.46 24.49
N ILE A 166 14.19 17.00 25.46
CA ILE A 166 13.39 15.77 25.31
C ILE A 166 12.33 15.95 24.23
N ASN A 167 11.60 17.07 24.21
CA ASN A 167 10.60 17.35 23.16
C ASN A 167 11.24 17.37 21.77
N ALA A 168 12.43 17.96 21.61
CA ALA A 168 13.13 17.96 20.32
C ALA A 168 13.41 16.54 19.81
N LEU A 169 13.74 15.58 20.69
CA LEU A 169 13.86 14.17 20.31
C LEU A 169 12.51 13.57 19.94
N ILE A 170 11.45 13.82 20.72
CA ILE A 170 10.09 13.32 20.42
C ILE A 170 9.62 13.81 19.05
N ASP A 171 9.80 15.11 18.75
CA ASP A 171 9.38 15.73 17.50
C ASP A 171 10.17 15.16 16.31
N HIS A 172 11.47 14.91 16.48
CA HIS A 172 12.31 14.27 15.46
C HIS A 172 11.83 12.85 15.14
N GLU A 173 11.59 12.03 16.17
CA GLU A 173 11.07 10.67 16.00
C GLU A 173 9.68 10.66 15.36
N GLU A 174 8.79 11.55 15.78
CA GLU A 174 7.44 11.67 15.19
C GLU A 174 7.51 12.02 13.70
N ALA A 175 8.36 12.98 13.34
CA ALA A 175 8.57 13.35 11.94
C ALA A 175 9.19 12.20 11.12
N SER A 176 10.19 11.51 11.66
CA SER A 176 10.84 10.36 11.03
C SER A 176 9.84 9.22 10.78
N ILE A 177 9.08 8.82 11.81
CA ILE A 177 8.04 7.78 11.72
C ILE A 177 7.01 8.15 10.66
N ARG A 178 6.54 9.40 10.65
CA ARG A 178 5.54 9.86 9.67
C ARG A 178 6.04 9.72 8.24
N VAL A 179 7.27 10.15 7.96
CA VAL A 179 7.89 10.02 6.63
C VAL A 179 8.01 8.55 6.21
N GLN A 180 8.42 7.68 7.13
CA GLN A 180 8.53 6.24 6.85
C GLN A 180 7.16 5.61 6.53
N LEU A 181 6.13 5.93 7.32
CA LEU A 181 4.77 5.45 7.08
C LEU A 181 4.17 5.98 5.77
N ASP A 182 4.42 7.25 5.43
CA ASP A 182 3.99 7.84 4.16
C ASP A 182 4.66 7.12 2.96
N ASN A 183 5.95 6.80 3.08
CA ASN A 183 6.68 6.02 2.06
C ASN A 183 6.15 4.59 1.91
N VAL A 184 5.77 3.93 3.01
CA VAL A 184 5.12 2.61 3.00
C VAL A 184 3.77 2.68 2.28
N GLN A 185 2.94 3.67 2.62
CA GLN A 185 1.63 3.86 1.98
C GLN A 185 1.76 4.16 0.48
N ALA A 186 2.69 5.04 0.11
CA ALA A 186 2.99 5.33 -1.30
C ALA A 186 3.46 4.08 -2.05
N THR A 187 4.35 3.29 -1.45
CA THR A 187 4.83 2.04 -2.05
C THR A 187 3.72 1.00 -2.22
N ALA A 188 2.86 0.83 -1.21
CA ALA A 188 1.73 -0.08 -1.26
C ALA A 188 0.71 0.30 -2.35
N SER A 189 0.39 1.60 -2.48
CA SER A 189 -0.55 2.09 -3.50
C SER A 189 0.00 1.92 -4.92
N GLN A 190 1.27 2.25 -5.15
CA GLN A 190 1.94 2.03 -6.44
C GLN A 190 2.03 0.55 -6.79
N PHE A 191 2.37 -0.31 -5.81
CA PHE A 191 2.42 -1.75 -5.98
C PHE A 191 1.06 -2.32 -6.39
N ARG A 192 -0.03 -1.89 -5.74
CA ARG A 192 -1.39 -2.29 -6.10
C ARG A 192 -1.73 -1.93 -7.56
N GLY A 193 -1.42 -0.71 -7.98
CA GLY A 193 -1.62 -0.27 -9.37
C GLY A 193 -0.83 -1.11 -10.37
N LEU A 194 0.44 -1.37 -10.08
CA LEU A 194 1.30 -2.22 -10.91
C LEU A 194 0.75 -3.65 -11.04
N MET A 195 0.31 -4.26 -9.93
CA MET A 195 -0.27 -5.60 -9.93
C MET A 195 -1.56 -5.69 -10.76
N LEU A 196 -2.43 -4.69 -10.66
CA LEU A 196 -3.66 -4.62 -11.46
C LEU A 196 -3.35 -4.47 -12.95
N LEU A 197 -2.44 -3.55 -13.31
CA LEU A 197 -2.02 -3.35 -14.70
C LEU A 197 -1.34 -4.59 -15.28
N ALA A 198 -0.43 -5.20 -14.52
CA ALA A 198 0.28 -6.40 -14.96
C ALA A 198 -0.68 -7.60 -15.13
N THR A 199 -1.66 -7.74 -14.23
CA THR A 199 -2.71 -8.76 -14.35
C THR A 199 -3.59 -8.51 -15.57
N ALA A 200 -4.05 -7.27 -15.78
CA ALA A 200 -4.84 -6.90 -16.95
C ALA A 200 -4.07 -7.17 -18.25
N PHE A 201 -2.78 -6.82 -18.29
CA PHE A 201 -1.91 -7.09 -19.42
C PHE A 201 -1.72 -8.59 -19.67
N ALA A 202 -1.50 -9.39 -18.62
CA ALA A 202 -1.38 -10.84 -18.73
C ALA A 202 -2.67 -11.49 -19.27
N VAL A 203 -3.85 -11.04 -18.81
CA VAL A 203 -5.16 -11.50 -19.30
C VAL A 203 -5.34 -11.13 -20.78
N LEU A 204 -5.05 -9.88 -21.17
CA LEU A 204 -5.14 -9.44 -22.56
C LEU A 204 -4.20 -10.24 -23.47
N LEU A 205 -2.95 -10.45 -23.04
CA LEU A 205 -1.97 -11.24 -23.77
C LEU A 205 -2.46 -12.68 -23.96
N SER A 206 -3.03 -13.29 -22.91
CA SER A 206 -3.60 -14.64 -22.96
C SER A 206 -4.77 -14.74 -23.96
N ILE A 207 -5.68 -13.76 -23.97
CA ILE A 207 -6.80 -13.70 -24.91
C ILE A 207 -6.29 -13.55 -26.35
N VAL A 208 -5.38 -12.61 -26.60
CA VAL A 208 -4.81 -12.37 -27.94
C VAL A 208 -4.09 -13.60 -28.46
N LEU A 209 -3.26 -14.23 -27.62
CA LEU A 209 -2.53 -15.44 -28.00
C LEU A 209 -3.50 -16.61 -28.27
N SER A 210 -4.52 -16.78 -27.44
CA SER A 210 -5.55 -17.81 -27.64
C SER A 210 -6.31 -17.63 -28.96
N VAL A 211 -6.76 -16.41 -29.24
CA VAL A 211 -7.46 -16.09 -30.50
C VAL A 211 -6.55 -16.30 -31.72
N PHE A 212 -5.28 -15.91 -31.62
CA PHE A 212 -4.30 -16.09 -32.69
C PHE A 212 -4.05 -17.57 -32.99
N ILE A 213 -3.87 -18.39 -31.95
CA ILE A 213 -3.68 -19.84 -32.10
C ILE A 213 -4.92 -20.49 -32.73
N ILE A 214 -6.13 -20.19 -32.23
CA ILE A 214 -7.38 -20.74 -32.76
C ILE A 214 -7.55 -20.41 -34.25
N ARG A 215 -7.36 -19.14 -34.63
CA ARG A 215 -7.48 -18.71 -36.04
C ARG A 215 -6.45 -19.36 -36.94
N PHE A 216 -5.22 -19.53 -36.46
CA PHE A 216 -4.16 -20.18 -37.22
C PHE A 216 -4.44 -21.67 -37.45
N VAL A 217 -4.87 -22.39 -36.40
CA VAL A 217 -5.22 -23.82 -36.52
C VAL A 217 -6.36 -24.01 -37.51
N LYS A 218 -7.43 -23.19 -37.41
CA LYS A 218 -8.54 -23.21 -38.38
C LYS A 218 -8.07 -22.91 -39.81
N LYS A 219 -7.19 -21.92 -40.01
CA LYS A 219 -6.65 -21.58 -41.34
C LYS A 219 -5.75 -22.67 -41.92
N THR A 220 -4.98 -23.36 -41.08
CA THR A 220 -4.05 -24.41 -41.52
C THR A 220 -4.77 -25.71 -41.86
N LEU A 221 -5.85 -26.02 -41.12
CA LEU A 221 -6.63 -27.25 -41.30
C LEU A 221 -7.77 -27.10 -42.31
N GLY A 222 -8.22 -25.89 -42.62
CA GLY A 222 -9.29 -25.62 -43.59
C GLY A 222 -10.70 -26.00 -43.12
N ALA A 223 -10.82 -26.66 -41.96
CA ALA A 223 -12.04 -27.03 -41.26
C ALA A 223 -11.75 -27.14 -39.75
N GLU A 224 -12.75 -27.40 -38.91
CA GLU A 224 -12.47 -27.60 -37.47
C GLU A 224 -11.61 -28.86 -37.25
N PRO A 225 -10.69 -28.89 -36.27
CA PRO A 225 -9.78 -30.02 -36.07
C PRO A 225 -10.49 -31.37 -35.90
N VAL A 226 -11.67 -31.35 -35.28
CA VAL A 226 -12.52 -32.52 -35.11
C VAL A 226 -13.08 -32.99 -36.44
N GLU A 227 -13.49 -32.08 -37.31
CA GLU A 227 -14.00 -32.41 -38.65
C GLU A 227 -12.89 -32.99 -39.54
N VAL A 228 -11.68 -32.43 -39.48
CA VAL A 228 -10.52 -32.98 -40.22
C VAL A 228 -10.13 -34.35 -39.68
N ALA A 229 -10.07 -34.52 -38.36
CA ALA A 229 -9.78 -35.82 -37.75
C ALA A 229 -10.84 -36.87 -38.10
N GLN A 230 -12.12 -36.49 -38.13
CA GLN A 230 -13.21 -37.36 -38.54
C GLN A 230 -13.17 -37.67 -40.04
N ALA A 231 -12.84 -36.70 -40.89
CA ALA A 231 -12.67 -36.90 -42.32
C ALA A 231 -11.52 -37.86 -42.62
N ILE A 232 -10.38 -37.71 -41.93
CA ILE A 232 -9.23 -38.63 -42.04
C ILE A 232 -9.62 -40.03 -41.53
N ARG A 233 -10.37 -40.15 -40.43
CA ARG A 233 -10.85 -41.45 -39.92
C ARG A 233 -11.83 -42.12 -40.89
N ARG A 234 -12.74 -41.36 -41.50
CA ARG A 234 -13.68 -41.86 -42.52
C ARG A 234 -12.96 -42.26 -43.81
N LEU A 235 -11.96 -41.49 -44.21
CA LEU A 235 -11.07 -41.82 -45.34
C LEU A 235 -10.26 -43.10 -45.06
N ALA A 236 -9.70 -43.23 -43.87
CA ALA A 236 -8.99 -44.44 -43.42
C ALA A 236 -9.93 -45.65 -43.27
N ALA A 237 -11.21 -45.42 -42.98
CA ALA A 237 -12.27 -46.43 -42.95
C ALA A 237 -12.88 -46.69 -44.34
N GLY A 238 -12.43 -46.02 -45.40
CA GLY A 238 -12.85 -46.27 -46.78
C GLY A 238 -14.17 -45.62 -47.22
N ASP A 239 -14.73 -44.67 -46.46
CA ASP A 239 -16.00 -44.00 -46.82
C ASP A 239 -15.75 -42.71 -47.63
N LEU A 240 -15.88 -42.82 -48.96
CA LEU A 240 -15.64 -41.75 -49.95
C LEU A 240 -16.93 -41.10 -50.49
N SER A 241 -18.07 -41.23 -49.80
CA SER A 241 -19.41 -40.97 -50.35
C SER A 241 -19.81 -39.50 -50.60
N ARG A 242 -18.89 -38.52 -50.57
CA ARG A 242 -19.18 -37.11 -50.97
C ARG A 242 -18.03 -36.44 -51.73
N GLN A 243 -17.76 -36.86 -52.96
CA GLN A 243 -17.09 -35.99 -53.93
C GLN A 243 -17.64 -36.18 -55.34
N ARG A 244 -18.82 -35.61 -55.60
CA ARG A 244 -19.24 -35.21 -56.95
C ARG A 244 -20.07 -33.92 -56.90
N HIS A 245 -19.39 -32.79 -57.00
CA HIS A 245 -19.95 -31.62 -57.67
C HIS A 245 -18.87 -31.03 -58.59
N GLY A 246 -18.63 -31.75 -59.69
CA GLY A 246 -17.91 -31.25 -60.84
C GLY A 246 -18.88 -30.54 -61.75
N ARG A 247 -18.72 -29.23 -61.83
CA ARG A 247 -19.29 -28.34 -62.83
C ARG A 247 -18.79 -28.78 -64.21
N THR A 248 -19.71 -29.07 -65.14
CA THR A 248 -19.40 -29.14 -66.58
C THR A 248 -20.48 -28.40 -67.35
N GLU A 249 -20.04 -27.34 -67.98
CA GLU A 249 -20.76 -26.47 -68.88
C GLU A 249 -20.69 -27.04 -70.31
N ASN A 250 -21.73 -26.74 -71.10
CA ASN A 250 -21.89 -26.94 -72.55
C ASN A 250 -22.17 -28.34 -73.12
N ARG A 251 -23.42 -28.51 -73.58
CA ARG A 251 -23.70 -29.04 -74.91
C ARG A 251 -24.90 -28.33 -75.55
N VAL A 252 -24.63 -27.76 -76.71
CA VAL A 252 -25.56 -27.19 -77.70
C VAL A 252 -26.47 -28.29 -78.25
N ASP A 253 -27.79 -28.09 -78.28
CA ASP A 253 -28.57 -28.12 -79.53
C ASP A 253 -29.98 -27.52 -79.35
N SER A 254 -30.41 -26.95 -80.48
CA SER A 254 -31.55 -26.13 -80.83
C SER A 254 -32.92 -26.85 -80.82
N SER A 255 -34.01 -26.07 -80.71
CA SER A 255 -35.13 -26.05 -81.69
C SER A 255 -36.47 -25.50 -81.12
N LEU A 256 -36.88 -24.36 -81.70
CA LEU A 256 -38.23 -23.95 -82.13
C LEU A 256 -39.44 -23.76 -81.19
N GLY A 257 -40.00 -22.54 -81.27
CA GLY A 257 -41.44 -22.21 -81.23
C GLY A 257 -42.03 -21.93 -79.84
N ASN A 258 -42.96 -21.00 -79.60
CA ASN A 258 -43.71 -20.05 -80.42
C ASN A 258 -44.55 -19.16 -79.45
N HIS A 259 -44.80 -17.87 -79.80
CA HIS A 259 -45.93 -16.97 -79.43
C HIS A 259 -46.36 -16.80 -77.94
N HIS A 260 -46.80 -15.64 -77.39
CA HIS A 260 -47.38 -14.39 -77.90
C HIS A 260 -47.47 -13.33 -76.75
N ARG A 261 -47.69 -12.06 -77.15
CA ARG A 261 -48.24 -10.83 -76.48
C ARG A 261 -48.87 -10.97 -75.06
N GLY A 262 -48.93 -9.97 -74.18
CA GLY A 262 -48.85 -8.51 -74.25
C GLY A 262 -49.53 -7.95 -72.98
N GLU A 263 -49.00 -6.88 -72.40
CA GLU A 263 -49.70 -5.61 -72.08
C GLU A 263 -50.06 -5.38 -70.60
N ASP A 264 -49.68 -4.17 -70.17
CA ASP A 264 -50.34 -3.20 -69.29
C ASP A 264 -50.36 -3.32 -67.75
N GLY A 265 -50.01 -2.19 -67.12
CA GLY A 265 -50.78 -1.65 -66.00
C GLY A 265 -50.01 -1.30 -64.71
N CYS A 266 -49.64 -0.02 -64.55
CA CYS A 266 -49.49 0.65 -63.25
C CYS A 266 -50.69 1.60 -63.10
N PRO A 267 -51.31 1.83 -61.91
CA PRO A 267 -50.80 2.87 -61.00
C PRO A 267 -51.16 2.77 -59.48
N ARG A 268 -50.40 3.57 -58.70
CA ARG A 268 -50.66 4.34 -57.45
C ARG A 268 -51.89 4.07 -56.56
N GLY A 269 -51.67 4.17 -55.23
CA GLY A 269 -52.67 4.64 -54.26
C GLY A 269 -52.31 4.42 -52.77
N GLN A 270 -51.99 5.51 -52.05
CA GLN A 270 -51.91 5.64 -50.56
C GLN A 270 -53.32 5.66 -49.91
N PRO A 271 -53.54 6.02 -48.61
CA PRO A 271 -52.95 5.62 -47.30
C PRO A 271 -54.06 5.19 -46.28
N ILE A 272 -53.74 5.05 -44.97
CA ILE A 272 -54.49 5.55 -43.76
C ILE A 272 -54.47 4.61 -42.51
N ILE A 273 -53.79 5.11 -41.44
CA ILE A 273 -54.13 5.28 -40.01
C ILE A 273 -54.63 4.10 -39.12
N HIS A 274 -53.88 3.81 -38.04
CA HIS A 274 -54.26 3.75 -36.59
C HIS A 274 -53.15 3.00 -35.81
N ARG A 275 -52.80 3.18 -34.52
CA ARG A 275 -52.95 4.16 -33.43
C ARG A 275 -52.23 3.52 -32.22
N ALA A 276 -51.45 4.30 -31.46
CA ALA A 276 -50.99 4.11 -30.05
C ALA A 276 -50.21 2.82 -29.70
N VAL A 277 -49.14 2.81 -28.88
CA VAL A 277 -48.94 3.24 -27.48
C VAL A 277 -47.41 3.44 -27.30
N GLY A 278 -46.86 4.57 -26.82
CA GLY A 278 -46.66 4.95 -25.40
C GLY A 278 -45.62 4.04 -24.70
N GLY A 279 -44.52 4.46 -24.09
CA GLY A 279 -44.11 5.78 -23.61
C GLY A 279 -42.62 5.82 -23.18
N PHE A 280 -42.20 7.03 -22.82
CA PHE A 280 -40.83 7.49 -22.56
C PHE A 280 -40.32 7.21 -21.14
N ILE A 281 -38.99 7.24 -21.06
CA ILE A 281 -38.08 7.28 -19.90
C ILE A 281 -38.30 8.55 -19.05
N CYS A 282 -38.13 8.47 -17.73
CA CYS A 282 -37.41 9.50 -16.96
C CYS A 282 -36.96 9.03 -15.57
N GLN A 283 -35.80 9.58 -15.19
CA GLN A 283 -34.89 9.30 -14.09
C GLN A 283 -35.06 10.35 -13.00
N GLN A 284 -34.95 9.98 -11.71
CA GLN A 284 -34.69 10.94 -10.63
C GLN A 284 -34.27 10.30 -9.29
N TYR A 285 -33.27 10.93 -8.68
CA TYR A 285 -32.73 10.87 -7.31
C TYR A 285 -32.12 12.28 -7.08
N PRO A 286 -31.79 12.79 -5.87
CA PRO A 286 -32.16 12.51 -4.45
C PRO A 286 -32.87 13.74 -3.80
N ASP A 287 -33.20 13.72 -2.49
CA ASP A 287 -32.49 14.52 -1.45
C ASP A 287 -33.07 14.39 -0.01
N ASN A 288 -32.22 14.79 0.93
CA ASN A 288 -32.16 14.70 2.39
C ASN A 288 -33.36 15.21 3.25
N GLY A 289 -33.51 14.57 4.42
CA GLY A 289 -33.37 15.21 5.74
C GLY A 289 -34.61 15.84 6.43
N ALA A 290 -34.94 15.35 7.64
CA ALA A 290 -34.97 16.10 8.91
C ALA A 290 -35.99 15.52 9.93
N ASP A 291 -35.47 15.31 11.14
CA ASP A 291 -36.14 14.99 12.42
C ASP A 291 -36.90 16.22 12.97
N PRO A 292 -37.77 16.09 13.99
CA PRO A 292 -37.33 15.89 15.37
C PRO A 292 -38.12 14.87 16.21
#